data_AF-A0A5P1FCA2-F1
#
_entry.id   AF-A0A5P1FCA2-F1
#
_cell.length_a   1.000
_cell.length_b   1.000
_cell.length_c   1.000
_cell.angle_alpha   90.00
_cell.angle_beta   90.00
_cell.angle_gamma   90.00
#
_symmetry.space_group_name_H-M   'P 1'
#
loop_
_entity.id
_entity.type
_entity.pdbx_description
1 polymer ?
#
loop_
_entity_poly.entity_id
_entity_poly.type
_entity_poly.pdbx_seq_one_letter_code
_entity_poly.pdbx_strand_id
1 'polypeptide(L)'
;MEASRSEGDDLIVDYVECLMSLPTNARSVENENSVLQVSVPPEEPSRIPIGIPTQPKDLVQITTEDSKLEPFLGMEFESDEAAKTFYNDYARRLGFPFRVGRSRRSKGVDEVLIMKRFVCSKEGVYRKKPSEETSRKRERLSMREGCKAMMESWLPSSERLH
;
A
#
# COMPACT_ATOMS: atom_id res chain seq x y z
N MET A 1 58.57 -2.65 -11.10
CA MET A 1 57.63 -1.51 -11.08
C MET A 1 56.52 -1.89 -10.13
N GLU A 2 56.71 -1.62 -8.84
CA GLU A 2 55.68 -1.87 -7.83
C GLU A 2 54.79 -0.64 -7.77
N ALA A 3 53.50 -0.83 -8.08
CA ALA A 3 52.51 0.22 -8.08
C ALA A 3 52.28 0.68 -6.64
N SER A 4 52.52 1.97 -6.38
CA SER A 4 52.23 2.62 -5.11
C SER A 4 50.73 2.57 -4.86
N ARG A 5 50.28 1.73 -3.92
CA ARG A 5 48.89 1.69 -3.46
C ARG A 5 48.53 3.04 -2.85
N SER A 6 47.43 3.62 -3.33
CA SER A 6 46.96 4.91 -2.85
C SER A 6 46.13 4.73 -1.57
N GLU A 7 46.07 5.75 -0.70
CA GLU A 7 45.31 5.71 0.55
C GLU A 7 43.82 5.33 0.36
N GLY A 8 43.27 5.57 -0.85
CA GLY A 8 41.92 5.16 -1.22
C GLY A 8 41.75 3.65 -1.39
N ASP A 9 42.81 2.93 -1.78
CA ASP A 9 42.78 1.48 -1.97
C ASP A 9 42.71 0.74 -0.63
N ASP A 10 43.40 1.26 0.39
CA ASP A 10 43.39 0.69 1.74
C ASP A 10 42.02 0.86 2.43
N LEU A 11 41.34 2.00 2.20
CA LEU A 11 39.98 2.24 2.69
C LEU A 11 38.94 1.33 2.02
N ILE A 12 39.14 0.99 0.75
CA ILE A 12 38.27 0.06 0.03
C ILE A 12 38.46 -1.37 0.57
N VAL A 13 39.71 -1.77 0.85
CA VAL A 13 40.00 -3.09 1.42
C VAL A 13 39.35 -3.25 2.80
N ASP A 14 39.48 -2.25 3.67
CA ASP A 14 38.85 -2.25 5.00
C ASP A 14 37.31 -2.33 4.91
N TYR A 15 36.71 -1.57 3.98
CA TYR A 15 35.26 -1.62 3.77
C TYR A 15 34.77 -2.99 3.26
N VAL A 16 35.49 -3.61 2.33
CA VAL A 16 35.14 -4.93 1.79
C VAL A 16 35.35 -6.02 2.84
N GLU A 17 36.40 -5.93 3.65
CA GLU A 17 36.64 -6.85 4.77
C GLU A 17 35.55 -6.75 5.83
N CYS A 18 35.07 -5.53 6.11
CA CYS A 18 33.95 -5.31 7.03
C CYS A 18 32.66 -5.95 6.50
N LEU A 19 32.33 -5.79 5.21
CA LEU A 19 31.15 -6.38 4.58
C LEU A 19 31.17 -7.91 4.55
N MET A 20 32.35 -8.51 4.38
CA MET A 20 32.53 -9.97 4.39
C MET A 20 32.54 -10.55 5.81
N SER A 21 32.73 -9.68 6.82
CA SER A 21 32.71 -10.03 8.26
C SER A 21 31.34 -9.78 8.90
N LEU A 22 30.42 -9.06 8.23
CA LEU A 22 29.05 -8.95 8.69
C LEU A 22 28.34 -10.30 8.55
N PRO A 23 27.65 -10.79 9.59
CA PRO A 23 26.89 -12.02 9.47
C PRO A 23 25.86 -11.84 8.36
N THR A 24 25.91 -12.69 7.33
CA THR A 24 24.80 -12.81 6.39
C THR A 24 23.55 -13.03 7.24
N ASN A 25 22.48 -12.27 7.01
CA ASN A 25 21.21 -12.38 7.73
C ASN A 25 20.55 -13.75 7.51
N ALA A 26 21.18 -14.81 8.03
CA ALA A 26 20.60 -16.08 8.34
C ALA A 26 19.90 -15.86 9.68
N ARG A 27 18.59 -15.68 9.61
CA ARG A 27 17.73 -15.49 10.77
C ARG A 27 17.60 -16.84 11.48
N SER A 28 18.59 -17.22 12.29
CA SER A 28 18.41 -18.26 13.31
C SER A 28 17.69 -17.60 14.49
N VAL A 29 16.40 -17.86 14.63
CA VAL A 29 15.70 -17.60 15.89
C VAL A 29 15.35 -18.96 16.45
N GLU A 30 16.06 -19.32 17.52
CA GLU A 30 15.80 -20.47 18.36
C GLU A 30 14.39 -20.32 18.95
N ASN A 31 13.56 -21.30 18.66
CA ASN A 31 12.19 -21.43 19.14
C ASN A 31 12.21 -22.24 20.44
N GLU A 32 12.26 -21.55 21.57
CA GLU A 32 12.01 -22.14 22.88
C GLU A 32 10.50 -22.09 23.14
N ASN A 33 9.87 -23.24 22.96
CA ASN A 33 8.44 -23.48 23.12
C ASN A 33 7.89 -23.03 24.48
N SER A 34 6.81 -22.25 24.48
CA SER A 34 5.74 -22.37 25.49
C SER A 34 4.48 -22.83 24.78
N VAL A 35 4.09 -24.04 25.11
CA VAL A 35 3.05 -24.87 24.49
C VAL A 35 1.67 -24.38 24.88
N LEU A 36 0.81 -24.12 23.90
CA LEU A 36 -0.59 -24.59 23.97
C LEU A 36 -0.94 -25.24 22.63
N GLN A 37 -1.27 -26.52 22.75
CA GLN A 37 -1.45 -27.54 21.74
C GLN A 37 -2.84 -27.40 21.09
N VAL A 38 -2.90 -27.24 19.77
CA VAL A 38 -4.11 -27.54 18.99
C VAL A 38 -3.74 -28.56 17.93
N SER A 39 -4.27 -29.76 18.11
CA SER A 39 -4.15 -30.91 17.23
C SER A 39 -4.77 -30.59 15.87
N VAL A 40 -3.97 -30.55 14.82
CA VAL A 40 -4.45 -30.56 13.42
C VAL A 40 -4.10 -31.93 12.84
N PRO A 41 -5.09 -32.76 12.44
CA PRO A 41 -4.81 -34.00 11.73
C PRO A 41 -4.38 -33.71 10.28
N PRO A 42 -3.50 -34.53 9.69
CA PRO A 42 -2.96 -34.31 8.35
C PRO A 42 -3.93 -34.87 7.31
N GLU A 43 -4.05 -34.26 6.12
CA GLU A 43 -4.17 -34.97 4.84
C GLU A 43 -3.74 -34.07 3.66
N GLU A 44 -3.29 -34.76 2.61
CA GLU A 44 -2.28 -34.40 1.62
C GLU A 44 -2.73 -33.55 0.41
N PRO A 45 -1.77 -33.06 -0.41
CA PRO A 45 -2.01 -32.06 -1.44
C PRO A 45 -2.43 -32.69 -2.77
N SER A 46 -3.44 -32.11 -3.44
CA SER A 46 -3.57 -32.33 -4.88
C SER A 46 -4.22 -31.17 -5.66
N ARG A 47 -3.45 -30.74 -6.66
CA ARG A 47 -3.87 -30.27 -8.00
C ARG A 47 -4.73 -29.01 -8.10
N ILE A 48 -4.06 -27.98 -8.61
CA ILE A 48 -4.61 -26.83 -9.33
C ILE A 48 -5.56 -27.28 -10.45
N PRO A 49 -6.78 -26.74 -10.54
CA PRO A 49 -7.46 -26.57 -11.80
C PRO A 49 -7.35 -25.10 -12.25
N ILE A 50 -6.72 -24.91 -13.40
CA ILE A 50 -6.86 -23.70 -14.22
C ILE A 50 -8.32 -23.67 -14.66
N GLY A 51 -9.12 -22.83 -14.01
CA GLY A 51 -10.51 -22.56 -14.36
C GLY A 51 -10.66 -21.07 -14.63
N ILE A 52 -10.83 -20.72 -15.90
CA ILE A 52 -11.29 -19.40 -16.35
C ILE A 52 -12.72 -19.21 -15.81
N PRO A 53 -13.05 -18.13 -15.09
CA PRO A 53 -14.44 -17.74 -14.90
C PRO A 53 -14.78 -16.67 -15.94
N THR A 54 -15.45 -17.11 -17.00
CA THR A 54 -16.34 -16.28 -17.80
C THR A 54 -17.41 -15.65 -16.89
N GLN A 55 -17.51 -14.32 -16.90
CA GLN A 55 -18.73 -13.57 -16.52
C GLN A 55 -19.90 -14.02 -17.42
N PRO A 56 -21.19 -13.74 -17.15
CA PRO A 56 -21.79 -12.89 -16.09
C PRO A 56 -22.94 -13.62 -15.34
N LYS A 57 -23.61 -12.94 -14.37
CA LYS A 57 -24.86 -13.27 -13.60
C LYS A 57 -24.61 -12.92 -12.11
N ASP A 58 -25.38 -12.14 -11.35
CA ASP A 58 -26.80 -11.81 -11.36
C ASP A 58 -27.03 -10.48 -10.62
N LEU A 59 -28.24 -9.92 -10.76
CA LEU A 59 -28.74 -8.79 -9.97
C LEU A 59 -28.53 -9.05 -8.46
N VAL A 60 -27.66 -8.26 -7.83
CA VAL A 60 -27.53 -8.24 -6.37
C VAL A 60 -28.80 -7.59 -5.81
N GLN A 61 -29.58 -8.36 -5.05
CA GLN A 61 -30.67 -7.85 -4.24
C GLN A 61 -30.06 -6.97 -3.14
N ILE A 62 -30.08 -5.65 -3.36
CA ILE A 62 -29.63 -4.66 -2.39
C ILE A 62 -30.53 -4.80 -1.15
N THR A 63 -29.99 -5.38 -0.09
CA THR A 63 -30.67 -5.36 1.21
C THR A 63 -30.55 -3.94 1.78
N THR A 64 -31.54 -3.49 2.56
CA THR A 64 -31.60 -2.11 3.11
C THR A 64 -30.36 -1.74 3.95
N GLU A 65 -29.58 -2.71 4.37
CA GLU A 65 -28.32 -2.54 5.10
C GLU A 65 -27.11 -2.26 4.18
N ASP A 66 -27.13 -2.67 2.90
CA ASP A 66 -26.05 -2.39 1.94
C ASP A 66 -25.96 -0.90 1.60
N SER A 67 -27.09 -0.19 1.66
CA SER A 67 -27.16 1.26 1.37
C SER A 67 -26.38 2.10 2.37
N LYS A 68 -26.25 1.63 3.63
CA LYS A 68 -25.45 2.31 4.67
C LYS A 68 -23.94 2.07 4.49
N LEU A 69 -23.56 1.09 3.68
CA LEU A 69 -22.18 0.66 3.46
C LEU A 69 -21.56 1.29 2.21
N GLU A 70 -22.32 2.11 1.48
CA GLU A 70 -21.83 2.88 0.34
C GLU A 70 -21.59 4.34 0.74
N PRO A 71 -20.44 4.92 0.35
CA PRO A 71 -20.20 6.33 0.58
C PRO A 71 -21.19 7.21 -0.18
N PHE A 72 -21.83 8.13 0.52
CA PHE A 72 -22.73 9.13 -0.06
C PHE A 72 -22.27 10.57 0.28
N LEU A 73 -22.75 11.53 -0.50
CA LEU A 73 -22.43 12.94 -0.31
C LEU A 73 -23.11 13.49 0.95
N GLY A 74 -22.36 14.25 1.76
CA GLY A 74 -22.87 14.81 3.01
C GLY A 74 -22.79 13.84 4.20
N MET A 75 -22.18 12.67 4.04
CA MET A 75 -21.84 11.82 5.17
C MET A 75 -20.80 12.51 6.06
N GLU A 76 -21.06 12.53 7.36
CA GLU A 76 -20.23 13.17 8.37
C GLU A 76 -19.42 12.14 9.15
N PHE A 77 -18.22 12.54 9.58
CA PHE A 77 -17.33 11.71 10.37
C PHE A 77 -16.78 12.51 11.55
N GLU A 78 -16.63 11.86 12.69
CA GLU A 78 -16.06 12.46 13.89
C GLU A 78 -14.57 12.81 13.73
N SER A 79 -13.85 12.05 12.89
CA SER A 79 -12.41 12.23 12.65
C SER A 79 -11.99 11.77 11.25
N ASP A 80 -10.79 12.18 10.85
CA ASP A 80 -10.17 11.72 9.60
C ASP A 80 -9.80 10.22 9.64
N GLU A 81 -9.60 9.67 10.83
CA GLU A 81 -9.42 8.24 11.07
C GLU A 81 -10.73 7.48 10.88
N ALA A 82 -11.85 7.99 11.39
CA ALA A 82 -13.17 7.40 11.17
C ALA A 82 -13.51 7.34 9.68
N ALA A 83 -13.25 8.43 8.93
CA ALA A 83 -13.41 8.45 7.48
C ALA A 83 -12.53 7.40 6.76
N LYS A 84 -11.29 7.24 7.22
CA LYS A 84 -10.35 6.23 6.68
C LYS A 84 -10.86 4.81 6.94
N THR A 85 -11.34 4.52 8.14
CA THR A 85 -11.86 3.21 8.53
C THR A 85 -13.10 2.85 7.73
N PHE A 86 -14.04 3.79 7.56
CA PHE A 86 -15.20 3.58 6.71
C PHE A 86 -14.82 3.23 5.27
N TYR A 87 -13.89 4.00 4.66
CA TYR A 87 -13.46 3.70 3.29
C TYR A 87 -12.68 2.38 3.19
N ASN A 88 -11.97 1.97 4.24
CA ASN A 88 -11.33 0.67 4.33
C ASN A 88 -12.35 -0.47 4.30
N ASP A 89 -13.42 -0.36 5.08
CA ASP A 89 -14.48 -1.37 5.12
C ASP A 89 -15.23 -1.45 3.78
N TYR A 90 -15.52 -0.29 3.17
CA TYR A 90 -16.05 -0.21 1.80
C TYR A 90 -15.14 -0.89 0.78
N ALA A 91 -13.84 -0.57 0.80
CA ALA A 91 -12.86 -1.12 -0.13
C ALA A 91 -12.66 -2.64 0.06
N ARG A 92 -12.69 -3.11 1.32
CA ARG A 92 -12.64 -4.54 1.66
C ARG A 92 -13.84 -5.29 1.11
N ARG A 93 -15.05 -4.73 1.26
CA ARG A 93 -16.29 -5.33 0.74
C ARG A 93 -16.29 -5.42 -0.78
N LEU A 94 -15.81 -4.40 -1.46
CA LEU A 94 -15.69 -4.37 -2.93
C LEU A 94 -14.43 -5.04 -3.48
N GLY A 95 -13.56 -5.58 -2.61
CA GLY A 95 -12.41 -6.37 -3.02
C GLY A 95 -11.28 -5.58 -3.68
N PHE A 96 -11.05 -4.32 -3.29
CA PHE A 96 -9.91 -3.55 -3.77
C PHE A 96 -9.08 -2.94 -2.63
N PRO A 97 -7.74 -2.90 -2.76
CA PRO A 97 -6.91 -2.16 -1.83
C PRO A 97 -7.01 -0.65 -2.13
N PHE A 98 -6.99 0.18 -1.09
CA PHE A 98 -6.97 1.63 -1.25
C PHE A 98 -5.69 2.27 -0.70
N ARG A 99 -5.49 3.55 -1.03
CA ARG A 99 -4.42 4.40 -0.50
C ARG A 99 -4.95 5.80 -0.18
N VAL A 100 -4.21 6.52 0.65
CA VAL A 100 -4.43 7.96 0.83
C VAL A 100 -3.86 8.69 -0.37
N GLY A 101 -4.70 9.51 -0.99
CA GLY A 101 -4.37 10.35 -2.14
C GLY A 101 -3.81 11.71 -1.71
N ARG A 102 -4.04 12.71 -2.57
CA ARG A 102 -3.65 14.10 -2.29
C ARG A 102 -4.55 14.69 -1.22
N SER A 103 -3.95 15.27 -0.20
CA SER A 103 -4.64 16.10 0.78
C SER A 103 -4.51 17.58 0.44
N ARG A 104 -5.42 18.42 0.95
CA ARG A 104 -5.31 19.88 0.91
C ARG A 104 -5.31 20.44 2.33
N ARG A 105 -4.53 21.47 2.55
CA ARG A 105 -4.54 22.26 3.79
C ARG A 105 -5.01 23.70 3.52
N SER A 106 -5.50 24.38 4.56
CA SER A 106 -5.83 25.80 4.52
C SER A 106 -4.58 26.62 4.21
N LYS A 107 -4.77 27.85 3.73
CA LYS A 107 -3.69 28.81 3.47
C LYS A 107 -3.54 29.84 4.59
N GLY A 108 -4.02 29.51 5.79
CA GLY A 108 -4.03 30.40 6.97
C GLY A 108 -2.73 30.35 7.76
N VAL A 109 -2.72 31.08 8.87
CA VAL A 109 -1.64 31.03 9.87
C VAL A 109 -1.56 29.63 10.47
N ASP A 110 -2.73 29.02 10.72
CA ASP A 110 -2.85 27.63 11.12
C ASP A 110 -3.03 26.75 9.87
N GLU A 111 -2.02 25.93 9.55
CA GLU A 111 -2.05 25.01 8.40
C GLU A 111 -2.95 23.80 8.68
N VAL A 112 -4.26 23.99 8.61
CA VAL A 112 -5.27 22.97 8.96
C VAL A 112 -5.58 22.06 7.77
N LEU A 113 -5.71 20.74 8.00
CA LEU A 113 -6.04 19.75 6.96
C LEU A 113 -7.52 19.84 6.49
N ILE A 114 -7.82 20.68 5.50
CA ILE A 114 -9.19 20.91 5.01
C ILE A 114 -9.81 19.79 4.18
N MET A 115 -8.99 18.94 3.56
CA MET A 115 -9.49 17.84 2.73
C MET A 115 -8.53 16.66 2.72
N LYS A 116 -9.09 15.46 2.84
CA LYS A 116 -8.36 14.19 2.71
C LYS A 116 -9.02 13.34 1.63
N ARG A 117 -8.20 12.90 0.65
CA ARG A 117 -8.65 12.08 -0.46
C ARG A 117 -8.26 10.63 -0.24
N PHE A 118 -9.18 9.70 -0.44
CA PHE A 118 -8.95 8.25 -0.43
C PHE A 118 -9.26 7.69 -1.82
N VAL A 119 -8.39 6.83 -2.33
CA VAL A 119 -8.46 6.35 -3.72
C VAL A 119 -8.10 4.89 -3.82
N CYS A 120 -8.65 4.18 -4.80
CA CYS A 120 -8.21 2.82 -5.10
C CYS A 120 -6.71 2.77 -5.45
N SER A 121 -6.01 1.69 -5.10
CA SER A 121 -4.60 1.50 -5.43
C SER A 121 -4.36 1.40 -6.95
N LYS A 122 -5.38 1.00 -7.70
CA LYS A 122 -5.39 0.97 -9.16
C LYS A 122 -5.77 2.31 -9.79
N GLU A 123 -5.98 3.37 -8.98
CA GLU A 123 -6.35 4.70 -9.47
C GLU A 123 -5.21 5.37 -10.25
N GLY A 124 -5.60 6.10 -11.29
CA GLY A 124 -4.73 6.80 -12.22
C GLY A 124 -4.26 5.91 -13.37
N VAL A 125 -3.64 6.52 -14.37
CA VAL A 125 -3.00 5.82 -15.49
C VAL A 125 -1.51 6.04 -15.37
N TYR A 126 -0.74 4.96 -15.44
CA TYR A 126 0.71 5.08 -15.50
C TYR A 126 1.14 5.53 -16.89
N ARG A 127 1.86 6.66 -16.95
CA ARG A 127 2.54 7.10 -18.16
C ARG A 127 4.03 6.77 -18.00
N LYS A 128 4.53 5.86 -18.84
CA LYS A 128 5.98 5.63 -18.95
C LYS A 128 6.60 6.94 -19.43
N LYS A 129 7.51 7.51 -18.64
CA LYS A 129 8.38 8.59 -19.11
C LYS A 129 9.45 7.95 -19.99
N PRO A 130 9.84 8.56 -21.12
CA PRO A 130 11.00 8.10 -21.87
C PRO A 130 12.20 8.11 -20.92
N SER A 131 12.82 6.93 -20.75
CA SER A 131 14.02 6.78 -19.94
C SER A 131 15.20 7.26 -20.78
N GLU A 132 16.01 8.19 -20.25
CA GLU A 132 17.32 8.41 -20.85
C GLU A 132 18.19 7.17 -20.60
N GLU A 133 18.87 6.74 -21.66
CA GLU A 133 19.57 5.46 -21.82
C GLU A 133 20.73 5.25 -20.82
N THR A 134 21.09 6.30 -20.08
CA THR A 134 22.25 6.37 -19.18
C THR A 134 21.97 5.84 -17.76
N SER A 135 20.71 5.61 -17.37
CA SER A 135 20.39 5.07 -16.04
C SER A 135 19.69 3.70 -16.14
N ARG A 136 20.38 2.63 -15.73
CA ARG A 136 19.80 1.28 -15.58
C ARG A 136 18.88 1.20 -14.36
N LYS A 137 17.86 2.06 -14.31
CA LYS A 137 16.88 2.04 -13.22
C LYS A 137 15.86 0.93 -13.51
N ARG A 138 15.70 0.00 -12.57
CA ARG A 138 14.70 -1.07 -12.66
C ARG A 138 13.34 -0.49 -13.04
N GLU A 139 12.78 -0.93 -14.17
CA GLU A 139 11.47 -0.48 -14.63
C GLU A 139 10.42 -0.87 -13.59
N ARG A 140 9.79 0.13 -12.97
CA ARG A 140 8.72 -0.12 -12.01
C ARG A 140 7.42 -0.38 -12.78
N LEU A 141 7.04 -1.64 -12.89
CA LEU A 141 5.71 -2.01 -13.36
C LEU A 141 4.66 -1.34 -12.46
N SER A 142 3.67 -0.68 -13.07
CA SER A 142 2.61 0.03 -12.36
C SER A 142 1.32 -0.74 -12.44
N MET A 143 0.67 -0.98 -11.30
CA MET A 143 -0.67 -1.60 -11.20
C MET A 143 -1.81 -0.58 -11.39
N ARG A 144 -1.51 0.59 -11.98
CA ARG A 144 -2.49 1.67 -12.19
C ARG A 144 -3.26 1.43 -13.48
N GLU A 145 -4.44 0.82 -13.34
CA GLU A 145 -5.34 0.43 -14.43
C GLU A 145 -6.40 1.50 -14.75
N GLY A 146 -6.41 2.64 -14.04
CA GLY A 146 -7.40 3.71 -14.26
C GLY A 146 -8.67 3.57 -13.43
N CYS A 147 -8.62 2.89 -12.28
CA CYS A 147 -9.75 2.80 -11.38
C CYS A 147 -10.22 4.20 -10.93
N LYS A 148 -11.53 4.41 -10.87
CA LYS A 148 -12.16 5.70 -10.55
C LYS A 148 -12.75 5.77 -9.13
N ALA A 149 -12.70 4.67 -8.36
CA ALA A 149 -13.19 4.65 -6.99
C ALA A 149 -12.39 5.61 -6.11
N MET A 150 -13.08 6.60 -5.54
CA MET A 150 -12.52 7.61 -4.66
C MET A 150 -13.56 8.17 -3.68
N MET A 151 -13.07 8.68 -2.56
CA MET A 151 -13.82 9.44 -1.56
C MET A 151 -13.00 10.66 -1.16
N GLU A 152 -13.65 11.80 -0.91
CA GLU A 152 -13.03 12.98 -0.30
C GLU A 152 -13.80 13.35 0.96
N SER A 153 -13.09 13.39 2.09
CA SER A 153 -13.61 13.98 3.32
C SER A 153 -13.11 15.42 3.43
N TRP A 154 -14.00 16.31 3.86
CA TRP A 154 -13.72 17.73 4.00
C TRP A 154 -13.97 18.16 5.43
N LEU A 155 -13.12 19.05 5.96
CA LEU A 155 -13.45 19.74 7.20
C LEU A 155 -14.69 20.63 7.00
N PRO A 156 -15.53 20.81 8.02
CA PRO A 156 -16.66 21.73 7.97
C PRO A 156 -16.21 23.12 7.54
N SER A 157 -17.02 23.83 6.73
CA SER A 157 -16.66 25.17 6.25
C SER A 157 -16.43 26.17 7.40
N SER A 158 -17.07 25.98 8.55
CA SER A 158 -16.88 26.77 9.77
C SER A 158 -15.45 26.68 10.33
N GLU A 159 -14.73 25.60 10.05
CA GLU A 159 -13.38 25.34 10.58
C GLU A 159 -12.28 25.63 9.56
N ARG A 160 -12.62 26.12 8.35
CA ARG A 160 -11.66 26.36 7.26
C ARG A 160 -11.04 27.78 7.26
N LEU A 161 -11.55 28.70 8.08
CA LEU A 161 -11.32 30.15 7.96
C LEU A 161 -10.58 30.80 9.14
N HIS A 162 -9.86 30.03 9.95
CA HIS A 162 -8.97 30.58 10.98
C HIS A 162 -7.52 30.72 10.47
#